data_AF-A0A8S1ZIR7-F1
#
_entry.id   AF-A0A8S1ZIR7-F1
#
_cell.length_a   1.000
_cell.length_b   1.000
_cell.length_c   1.000
_cell.angle_alpha   90.00
_cell.angle_beta   90.00
_cell.angle_gamma   90.00
#
_symmetry.space_group_name_H-M   'P 1'
#
loop_
_entity.id
_entity.type
_entity.pdbx_description
1 polymer ?
#
loop_
_entity_poly.entity_id
_entity_poly.type
_entity_poly.pdbx_seq_one_letter_code
_entity_poly.pdbx_strand_id
1 'polypeptide(L)'
;MDLYSTSNFSPGTSLLKRNSNDVGWEYGILYDSKNPDRVKCKLCGKEMGGAILEAKNKKRKMKREADVFSFEVDELNREDDLDEDPMDKFVMAVTTEDSLGGETGQENSNDVVSEERMRSVRQFFARWIYQSGIPFNVIESDSFRSFCEALGRFGPGWVPPSQCELRETLLEEEEEIIKEKLKSLELEWEQNEFSKEPQTGKFIFEYVDKCIEDVGVEKVVQVITDSAENNLAAAKMLKEKRLGIFWSTCAADTVKLMLEDIVKLPKISKYIEKAKAVTMFIYAHEKTLAMMRCHTKERDIVRPGVTRFATTFLTLQRLLEKKEQLRFMFVSDEWDKCKDSNYVKGRSAYYTCLSPAFWDGVKRVVKVLEPLVKVLRMVDGEKRPSMGFIYGELVEAKRSIKAATNNLERYYQPILDIIDENIKGRLDSPLHLTAYLLNPFYFYNEPPIQLDGTLMTGFLNCVETFYHGEFEKQDKAVDEFRIYQDKDGFFGTPYALRGCEQNTDEFDPGFSLDF
;
A
#
# COMPACT_ATOMS: atom_id res chain seq x y z
N MET A 1 -58.75 27.48 -8.63
CA MET A 1 -59.15 27.46 -10.04
C MET A 1 -58.99 28.88 -10.56
N ASP A 2 -58.25 29.21 -11.61
CA ASP A 2 -57.39 28.45 -12.50
C ASP A 2 -56.58 29.45 -13.35
N LEU A 3 -55.38 29.00 -13.76
CA LEU A 3 -54.72 29.19 -15.06
C LEU A 3 -54.36 30.60 -15.62
N TYR A 4 -53.03 30.76 -15.81
CA TYR A 4 -52.24 31.57 -16.78
C TYR A 4 -52.44 33.10 -16.90
N SER A 5 -51.42 33.89 -16.47
CA SER A 5 -50.63 34.82 -17.32
C SER A 5 -49.57 35.63 -16.54
N THR A 6 -48.38 35.69 -17.15
CA THR A 6 -47.29 36.71 -17.17
C THR A 6 -46.87 37.53 -15.93
N SER A 7 -45.54 37.44 -15.71
CA SER A 7 -44.57 38.43 -15.18
C SER A 7 -44.73 38.99 -13.77
N ASN A 8 -43.73 38.76 -12.92
CA ASN A 8 -43.02 39.78 -12.12
C ASN A 8 -41.93 39.09 -11.26
N PHE A 9 -40.66 39.40 -11.48
CA PHE A 9 -39.67 39.31 -10.41
C PHE A 9 -38.98 40.67 -10.28
N SER A 10 -39.34 41.32 -9.18
CA SER A 10 -38.85 42.61 -8.72
C SER A 10 -37.36 42.57 -8.37
N PRO A 11 -36.65 43.71 -8.45
CA PRO A 11 -35.23 43.81 -8.18
C PRO A 11 -34.98 43.90 -6.67
N GLY A 12 -34.13 43.01 -6.14
CA GLY A 12 -33.69 43.10 -4.75
C GLY A 12 -33.39 41.76 -4.10
N THR A 13 -32.23 41.17 -4.41
CA THR A 13 -31.59 40.18 -3.54
C THR A 13 -30.11 40.53 -3.46
N SER A 14 -29.70 41.05 -2.31
CA SER A 14 -28.30 41.33 -1.97
C SER A 14 -27.45 40.08 -2.18
N LEU A 15 -26.50 40.13 -3.12
CA LEU A 15 -25.52 39.08 -3.36
C LEU A 15 -24.63 38.94 -2.12
N LEU A 16 -24.77 37.84 -1.39
CA LEU A 16 -23.90 37.50 -0.25
C LEU A 16 -22.52 37.10 -0.80
N LYS A 17 -21.53 37.99 -0.67
CA LYS A 17 -20.10 37.69 -0.88
C LYS A 17 -19.44 37.31 0.44
N ARG A 18 -18.62 36.26 0.44
CA ARG A 18 -17.66 36.01 1.53
C ARG A 18 -16.60 37.11 1.47
N ASN A 19 -16.23 37.69 2.61
CA ASN A 19 -15.28 38.81 2.67
C ASN A 19 -13.85 38.29 2.42
N SER A 20 -13.51 38.03 1.16
CA SER A 20 -12.21 37.49 0.71
C SER A 20 -11.76 38.20 -0.57
N ASN A 21 -10.49 38.55 -0.63
CA ASN A 21 -9.84 39.16 -1.81
C ASN A 21 -9.35 38.11 -2.83
N ASP A 22 -9.75 36.84 -2.68
CA ASP A 22 -9.42 35.76 -3.61
C ASP A 22 -10.20 35.91 -4.93
N VAL A 23 -9.47 35.98 -6.04
CA VAL A 23 -9.99 36.14 -7.41
C VAL A 23 -10.95 35.00 -7.79
N GLY A 24 -10.85 33.83 -7.15
CA GLY A 24 -11.80 32.72 -7.31
C GLY A 24 -13.25 33.08 -6.99
N TRP A 25 -13.51 34.11 -6.17
CA TRP A 25 -14.87 34.61 -5.88
C TRP A 25 -15.47 35.47 -7.00
N GLU A 26 -14.71 35.85 -8.03
CA GLU A 26 -15.31 36.43 -9.24
C GLU A 26 -16.22 35.42 -9.94
N TYR A 27 -15.89 34.12 -9.84
CA TYR A 27 -16.54 33.03 -10.55
C TYR A 27 -17.44 32.15 -9.66
N GLY A 28 -17.53 32.43 -8.36
CA GLY A 28 -18.37 31.71 -7.40
C GLY A 28 -19.36 32.60 -6.65
N ILE A 29 -20.52 32.06 -6.27
CA ILE A 29 -21.46 32.69 -5.33
C ILE A 29 -21.80 31.72 -4.19
N LEU A 30 -22.03 32.26 -2.99
CA LEU A 30 -22.56 31.46 -1.89
C LEU A 30 -24.00 31.05 -2.22
N TYR A 31 -24.25 29.75 -2.13
CA TYR A 31 -25.55 29.19 -2.48
C TYR A 31 -26.52 29.17 -1.29
N ASP A 32 -26.00 29.07 -0.05
CA ASP A 32 -26.81 29.01 1.17
C ASP A 32 -26.20 29.88 2.28
N SER A 33 -27.00 30.82 2.80
CA SER A 33 -26.63 31.69 3.93
C SER A 33 -26.36 30.95 5.25
N LYS A 34 -26.81 29.69 5.37
CA LYS A 34 -26.63 28.86 6.57
C LYS A 34 -25.45 27.87 6.45
N ASN A 35 -24.85 27.73 5.27
CA ASN A 35 -23.71 26.83 5.05
C ASN A 35 -22.64 27.49 4.14
N PRO A 36 -21.60 28.11 4.72
CA PRO A 36 -20.60 28.88 3.98
C PRO A 36 -19.65 28.04 3.11
N ASP A 37 -19.77 26.70 3.13
CA ASP A 37 -18.92 25.77 2.38
C ASP A 37 -19.53 25.33 1.05
N ARG A 38 -20.75 25.81 0.73
CA ARG A 38 -21.45 25.51 -0.53
C ARG A 38 -21.37 26.68 -1.49
N VAL A 39 -20.57 26.51 -2.53
CA VAL A 39 -20.33 27.51 -3.58
C VAL A 39 -20.91 27.03 -4.91
N LYS A 40 -21.64 27.92 -5.58
CA LYS A 40 -22.18 27.70 -6.91
C LYS A 40 -21.32 28.42 -7.94
N CYS A 41 -20.84 27.68 -8.94
CA CYS A 41 -20.07 28.25 -10.04
C CYS A 41 -20.97 29.08 -10.96
N LYS A 42 -20.59 30.34 -11.24
CA LYS A 42 -21.32 31.23 -12.15
C LYS A 42 -21.26 30.79 -13.62
N LEU A 43 -20.23 30.04 -14.00
CA LEU A 43 -20.01 29.63 -15.40
C LEU A 43 -20.76 28.36 -15.79
N CYS A 44 -20.88 27.38 -14.88
CA CYS A 44 -21.48 26.07 -15.19
C CYS A 44 -22.65 25.68 -14.28
N GLY A 45 -23.01 26.52 -13.30
CA GLY A 45 -24.17 26.33 -12.42
C GLY A 45 -24.06 25.17 -11.42
N LYS A 46 -22.94 24.42 -11.39
CA LYS A 46 -22.73 23.32 -10.44
C LYS A 46 -22.46 23.84 -9.03
N GLU A 47 -23.08 23.19 -8.06
CA GLU A 47 -22.89 23.41 -6.62
C GLU A 47 -21.82 22.45 -6.10
N MET A 48 -20.82 23.00 -5.40
CA MET A 48 -19.70 22.25 -4.86
C MET A 48 -19.58 22.51 -3.37
N GLY A 49 -19.32 21.45 -2.60
CA GLY A 49 -18.97 21.53 -1.18
C GLY A 49 -17.47 21.26 -1.00
N GLY A 50 -16.75 22.18 -0.37
CA GLY A 50 -15.42 21.96 0.25
C GLY A 50 -14.24 21.50 -0.64
N ALA A 51 -13.20 22.35 -0.69
CA ALA A 51 -11.81 22.11 -1.09
C ALA A 51 -11.49 21.78 -2.57
N ILE A 52 -10.94 22.79 -3.26
CA ILE A 52 -10.26 22.68 -4.55
C ILE A 52 -8.88 22.04 -4.30
N LEU A 53 -8.76 20.70 -4.30
CA LEU A 53 -7.45 20.02 -4.21
C LEU A 53 -7.31 18.71 -5.01
N GLU A 54 -8.38 18.00 -5.38
CA GLU A 54 -8.24 16.61 -5.86
C GLU A 54 -8.20 16.40 -7.39
N ALA A 55 -8.10 17.46 -8.20
CA ALA A 55 -8.32 17.33 -9.65
C ALA A 55 -7.07 17.18 -10.54
N LYS A 56 -5.81 17.25 -10.04
CA LYS A 56 -4.66 17.43 -10.96
C LYS A 56 -3.46 16.46 -10.86
N ASN A 57 -3.34 15.60 -9.85
CA ASN A 57 -2.10 14.81 -9.60
C ASN A 57 -2.01 13.41 -10.25
N LYS A 58 -2.81 13.06 -11.27
CA LYS A 58 -2.94 11.66 -11.69
C LYS A 58 -2.20 11.22 -12.96
N LYS A 59 -1.50 12.10 -13.68
CA LYS A 59 -1.02 11.77 -15.05
C LYS A 59 0.42 11.22 -15.15
N ARG A 60 1.22 11.18 -14.07
CA ARG A 60 2.67 10.88 -14.17
C ARG A 60 3.17 9.59 -13.50
N LYS A 61 2.33 8.86 -12.76
CA LYS A 61 2.74 7.58 -12.14
C LYS A 61 2.68 6.37 -13.08
N MET A 62 1.98 6.48 -14.21
CA MET A 62 1.54 5.32 -15.03
C MET A 62 2.51 4.82 -16.11
N LYS A 63 3.64 5.49 -16.39
CA LYS A 63 4.55 5.03 -17.48
C LYS A 63 5.68 4.09 -17.00
N ARG A 64 5.97 4.02 -15.70
CA ARG A 64 6.98 3.11 -15.12
C ARG A 64 6.41 1.83 -14.50
N GLU A 65 5.09 1.71 -14.38
CA GLU A 65 4.44 0.56 -13.73
C GLU A 65 3.93 -0.52 -14.71
N ALA A 66 4.14 -0.32 -16.02
CA ALA A 66 3.73 -1.26 -17.07
C ALA A 66 4.76 -2.37 -17.37
N ASP A 67 6.05 -2.13 -17.09
CA ASP A 67 7.13 -3.10 -17.41
C ASP A 67 7.18 -4.31 -16.46
N VAL A 68 6.45 -4.26 -15.34
CA VAL A 68 6.42 -5.35 -14.34
C VAL A 68 5.50 -6.51 -14.77
N PHE A 69 4.72 -6.36 -15.86
CA PHE A 69 3.76 -7.38 -16.31
C PHE A 69 4.08 -7.99 -17.69
N SER A 70 5.17 -7.59 -18.36
CA SER A 70 5.45 -7.97 -19.76
C SER A 70 6.73 -8.76 -20.00
N PHE A 71 7.36 -9.36 -18.98
CA PHE A 71 8.51 -10.23 -19.22
C PHE A 71 8.05 -11.62 -19.68
N GLU A 72 7.60 -11.69 -20.94
CA GLU A 72 7.77 -12.82 -21.87
C GLU A 72 7.17 -12.42 -23.24
N VAL A 73 7.98 -12.64 -24.30
CA VAL A 73 7.72 -12.59 -25.76
C VAL A 73 8.28 -11.36 -26.53
N ASP A 74 9.46 -11.62 -27.08
CA ASP A 74 10.02 -11.34 -28.41
C ASP A 74 10.46 -9.92 -28.85
N GLU A 75 11.80 -9.78 -28.84
CA GLU A 75 12.65 -9.56 -30.02
C GLU A 75 11.92 -9.51 -31.38
N LEU A 76 11.96 -8.34 -32.03
CA LEU A 76 12.15 -8.17 -33.48
C LEU A 76 12.23 -6.66 -33.79
N ASN A 77 13.44 -6.16 -33.95
CA ASN A 77 13.72 -4.80 -34.44
C ASN A 77 13.78 -4.75 -35.98
N ARG A 78 13.66 -3.51 -36.46
CA ARG A 78 14.26 -2.89 -37.68
C ARG A 78 13.29 -2.62 -38.85
N GLU A 79 13.34 -1.49 -39.56
CA GLU A 79 14.33 -0.38 -39.64
C GLU A 79 13.72 0.82 -40.44
N ASP A 80 14.44 1.95 -40.44
CA ASP A 80 14.51 3.05 -41.43
C ASP A 80 13.39 4.13 -41.47
N ASP A 81 13.64 5.44 -41.63
CA ASP A 81 14.88 6.24 -41.76
C ASP A 81 14.55 7.77 -41.80
N LEU A 82 15.53 8.62 -41.41
CA LEU A 82 15.89 9.98 -41.94
C LEU A 82 14.89 11.16 -41.78
N ASP A 83 15.25 12.43 -41.56
CA ASP A 83 16.48 13.20 -41.82
C ASP A 83 16.53 14.53 -40.99
N GLU A 84 17.74 15.09 -40.87
CA GLU A 84 18.17 16.29 -40.11
C GLU A 84 18.01 17.66 -40.84
N ASP A 85 17.63 18.70 -40.06
CA ASP A 85 18.20 20.09 -39.96
C ASP A 85 18.24 21.04 -41.21
N PRO A 86 18.69 22.33 -41.19
CA PRO A 86 19.10 23.21 -40.09
C PRO A 86 18.67 24.71 -40.14
N MET A 87 18.84 25.37 -38.97
CA MET A 87 19.35 26.73 -38.70
C MET A 87 18.60 28.06 -39.03
N ASP A 88 18.62 28.90 -37.98
CA ASP A 88 18.93 30.35 -37.91
C ASP A 88 17.82 31.41 -37.87
N LYS A 89 17.72 32.11 -36.72
CA LYS A 89 18.24 33.51 -36.61
C LYS A 89 18.10 34.19 -35.23
N PHE A 90 19.27 34.65 -34.77
CA PHE A 90 19.58 35.79 -33.87
C PHE A 90 19.59 35.64 -32.33
N VAL A 91 20.84 35.70 -31.84
CA VAL A 91 21.33 35.82 -30.47
C VAL A 91 21.67 37.28 -30.14
N MET A 92 21.23 37.68 -28.94
CA MET A 92 21.80 38.58 -27.91
C MET A 92 22.31 40.01 -28.20
N ALA A 93 22.07 40.88 -27.22
CA ALA A 93 23.14 41.42 -26.36
C ALA A 93 22.56 42.19 -25.16
N VAL A 94 23.04 41.89 -23.95
CA VAL A 94 23.65 42.89 -23.06
C VAL A 94 24.71 42.18 -22.20
N THR A 95 25.96 42.58 -22.42
CA THR A 95 27.16 42.29 -21.63
C THR A 95 27.23 43.19 -20.39
N THR A 96 27.95 42.78 -19.34
CA THR A 96 29.19 43.42 -18.84
C THR A 96 29.69 42.78 -17.53
N GLU A 97 31.02 42.59 -17.47
CA GLU A 97 31.84 42.17 -16.32
C GLU A 97 32.28 43.35 -15.42
N ASP A 98 32.48 43.02 -14.13
CA ASP A 98 33.49 43.46 -13.14
C ASP A 98 33.87 44.93 -12.79
N SER A 99 33.87 45.16 -11.45
CA SER A 99 34.92 45.79 -10.60
C SER A 99 34.55 47.01 -9.71
N LEU A 100 34.61 46.76 -8.38
CA LEU A 100 35.12 47.55 -7.24
C LEU A 100 34.79 49.04 -7.04
N GLY A 101 34.18 49.36 -5.88
CA GLY A 101 34.53 50.54 -5.06
C GLY A 101 33.38 51.29 -4.37
N GLY A 102 33.39 51.33 -3.03
CA GLY A 102 32.90 52.45 -2.21
C GLY A 102 31.49 52.35 -1.60
N GLU A 103 31.41 52.29 -0.27
CA GLU A 103 30.18 52.36 0.53
C GLU A 103 29.52 53.74 0.47
N THR A 104 28.20 53.80 0.28
CA THR A 104 27.24 54.58 1.10
C THR A 104 25.82 54.27 0.63
N GLY A 105 24.88 54.26 1.57
CA GLY A 105 23.53 53.70 1.43
C GLY A 105 22.80 54.09 0.15
N GLN A 106 22.58 53.10 -0.70
CA GLN A 106 21.48 53.01 -1.66
C GLN A 106 20.79 51.68 -1.39
N GLU A 107 19.47 51.70 -1.20
CA GLU A 107 18.67 50.48 -1.25
C GLU A 107 18.95 49.82 -2.62
N ASN A 108 19.67 48.70 -2.59
CA ASN A 108 20.39 48.16 -3.74
C ASN A 108 19.42 47.86 -4.90
N SER A 109 19.60 48.54 -6.02
CA SER A 109 18.96 48.20 -7.30
C SER A 109 19.22 46.73 -7.68
N ASN A 110 20.34 46.14 -7.23
CA ASN A 110 20.66 44.72 -7.41
C ASN A 110 19.73 43.78 -6.63
N ASP A 111 19.25 44.16 -5.44
CA ASP A 111 18.32 43.34 -4.64
C ASP A 111 16.92 43.35 -5.26
N VAL A 112 16.49 44.48 -5.82
CA VAL A 112 15.22 44.58 -6.56
C VAL A 112 15.27 43.77 -7.86
N VAL A 113 16.39 43.83 -8.59
CA VAL A 113 16.62 43.04 -9.82
C VAL A 113 16.74 41.54 -9.51
N SER A 114 17.36 41.18 -8.39
CA SER A 114 17.44 39.80 -7.86
C SER A 114 16.06 39.24 -7.52
N GLU A 115 15.24 40.00 -6.80
CA GLU A 115 13.87 39.63 -6.43
C GLU A 115 12.94 39.54 -7.65
N GLU A 116 13.12 40.39 -8.66
CA GLU A 116 12.35 40.34 -9.91
C GLU A 116 12.73 39.13 -10.77
N ARG A 117 14.02 38.79 -10.86
CA ARG A 117 14.52 37.57 -11.51
C ARG A 117 14.02 36.32 -10.79
N MET A 118 14.10 36.29 -9.46
CA MET A 118 13.59 35.21 -8.63
C MET A 118 12.08 35.04 -8.82
N ARG A 119 11.31 36.13 -8.84
CA ARG A 119 9.88 36.12 -9.11
C ARG A 119 9.56 35.56 -10.49
N SER A 120 10.35 35.93 -11.50
CA SER A 120 10.20 35.42 -12.87
C SER A 120 10.47 33.91 -12.96
N VAL A 121 11.57 33.44 -12.37
CA VAL A 121 11.90 32.00 -12.27
C VAL A 121 10.77 31.25 -11.58
N ARG A 122 10.26 31.74 -10.45
CA ARG A 122 9.14 31.14 -9.72
C ARG A 122 7.86 31.06 -10.57
N GLN A 123 7.57 32.11 -11.35
CA GLN A 123 6.39 32.10 -12.24
C GLN A 123 6.53 31.11 -13.40
N PHE A 124 7.68 31.06 -14.06
CA PHE A 124 7.93 30.09 -15.13
C PHE A 124 7.93 28.65 -14.60
N PHE A 125 8.56 28.42 -13.46
CA PHE A 125 8.55 27.14 -12.78
C PHE A 125 7.13 26.70 -12.41
N ALA A 126 6.35 27.57 -11.76
CA ALA A 126 4.97 27.28 -11.40
C ALA A 126 4.11 26.96 -12.63
N ARG A 127 4.25 27.75 -13.70
CA ARG A 127 3.55 27.50 -14.98
C ARG A 127 3.93 26.14 -15.57
N TRP A 128 5.23 25.80 -15.60
CA TRP A 128 5.71 24.52 -16.08
C TRP A 128 5.15 23.35 -15.25
N ILE A 129 5.19 23.44 -13.92
CA ILE A 129 4.61 22.44 -13.00
C ILE A 129 3.12 22.23 -13.29
N TYR A 130 2.34 23.32 -13.41
CA TYR A 130 0.90 23.26 -13.62
C TYR A 130 0.50 22.71 -15.00
N GLN A 131 1.22 23.10 -16.06
CA GLN A 131 0.97 22.64 -17.43
C GLN A 131 1.38 21.18 -17.61
N SER A 132 2.53 20.82 -17.05
CA SER A 132 3.13 19.49 -17.18
C SER A 132 2.52 18.46 -16.22
N GLY A 133 1.72 18.90 -15.24
CA GLY A 133 1.07 18.03 -14.25
C GLY A 133 2.08 17.34 -13.34
N ILE A 134 3.12 18.08 -12.91
CA ILE A 134 4.18 17.55 -12.04
C ILE A 134 3.68 17.55 -10.59
N PRO A 135 3.70 16.42 -9.87
CA PRO A 135 3.32 16.39 -8.45
C PRO A 135 4.21 17.31 -7.60
N PHE A 136 3.62 18.04 -6.65
CA PHE A 136 4.36 19.03 -5.86
C PHE A 136 5.45 18.40 -4.98
N ASN A 137 5.28 17.15 -4.52
CA ASN A 137 6.30 16.46 -3.73
C ASN A 137 7.62 16.21 -4.51
N VAL A 138 7.62 16.32 -5.84
CA VAL A 138 8.85 16.23 -6.65
C VAL A 138 9.82 17.36 -6.32
N ILE A 139 9.33 18.53 -5.89
CA ILE A 139 10.19 19.67 -5.57
C ILE A 139 10.93 19.51 -4.24
N GLU A 140 10.48 18.55 -3.42
CA GLU A 140 11.07 18.24 -2.12
C GLU A 140 12.22 17.23 -2.23
N SER A 141 12.40 16.56 -3.38
CA SER A 141 13.47 15.57 -3.55
C SER A 141 14.84 16.22 -3.65
N ASP A 142 15.84 15.57 -3.07
CA ASP A 142 17.24 16.04 -3.14
C ASP A 142 17.75 16.08 -4.59
N SER A 143 17.28 15.15 -5.43
CA SER A 143 17.59 15.15 -6.86
C SER A 143 17.11 16.41 -7.58
N PHE A 144 15.93 16.95 -7.23
CA PHE A 144 15.43 18.19 -7.82
C PHE A 144 16.23 19.40 -7.33
N ARG A 145 16.64 19.41 -6.05
CA ARG A 145 17.51 20.45 -5.48
C ARG A 145 18.86 20.48 -6.18
N SER A 146 19.51 19.32 -6.33
CA SER A 146 20.78 19.16 -7.03
C SER A 146 20.69 19.59 -8.50
N PHE A 147 19.59 19.26 -9.18
CA PHE A 147 19.33 19.73 -10.54
C PHE A 147 19.25 21.26 -10.62
N CYS A 148 18.48 21.89 -9.72
CA CYS A 148 18.34 23.35 -9.70
C CYS A 148 19.67 24.05 -9.39
N GLU A 149 20.47 23.47 -8.50
CA GLU A 149 21.81 23.98 -8.18
C GLU A 149 22.76 23.85 -9.38
N ALA A 150 22.78 22.69 -10.04
CA ALA A 150 23.57 22.49 -11.25
C ALA A 150 23.17 23.46 -12.37
N LEU A 151 21.88 23.67 -12.59
CA LEU A 151 21.36 24.61 -13.58
C LEU A 151 21.72 26.06 -13.22
N GLY A 152 21.62 26.43 -11.95
CA GLY A 152 22.01 27.74 -11.45
C GLY A 152 23.51 28.00 -11.61
N ARG A 153 24.35 26.98 -11.42
CA ARG A 153 25.81 27.04 -11.66
C ARG A 153 26.15 27.12 -13.15
N PHE A 154 25.39 26.44 -14.02
CA PHE A 154 25.60 26.49 -15.46
C PHE A 154 25.26 27.88 -16.03
N GLY A 155 24.13 28.45 -15.63
CA GLY A 155 23.69 29.78 -16.08
C GLY A 155 22.94 29.78 -17.42
N PRO A 156 22.84 30.94 -18.09
CA PRO A 156 22.12 31.07 -19.36
C PRO A 156 22.76 30.23 -20.48
N GLY A 157 21.93 29.59 -21.32
CA GLY A 157 22.38 28.79 -22.47
C GLY A 157 22.24 27.28 -22.30
N TRP A 158 21.81 26.81 -21.12
CA TRP A 158 21.46 25.42 -20.93
C TRP A 158 20.26 25.03 -21.79
N VAL A 159 20.35 23.90 -22.48
CA VAL A 159 19.28 23.31 -23.28
C VAL A 159 18.83 22.02 -22.59
N PRO A 160 17.52 21.84 -22.36
CA PRO A 160 17.02 20.59 -21.79
C PRO A 160 17.28 19.42 -22.73
N PRO A 161 17.63 18.24 -22.18
CA PRO A 161 17.81 17.05 -22.99
C PRO A 161 16.51 16.67 -23.70
N SER A 162 16.66 16.09 -24.89
CA SER A 162 15.58 15.56 -25.69
C SER A 162 14.93 14.34 -25.02
N GLN A 163 13.76 13.95 -25.53
CA GLN A 163 13.08 12.76 -25.03
C GLN A 163 13.89 11.47 -25.27
N CYS A 164 14.61 11.37 -26.39
CA CYS A 164 15.43 10.19 -26.69
C CYS A 164 16.62 10.10 -25.73
N GLU A 165 17.32 11.22 -25.52
CA GLU A 165 18.45 11.28 -24.58
C GLU A 165 18.03 10.89 -23.16
N LEU A 166 16.86 11.34 -22.70
CA LEU A 166 16.33 10.98 -21.38
C LEU A 166 15.89 9.52 -21.25
N ARG A 167 15.51 8.88 -22.35
CA ARG A 167 14.96 7.50 -22.35
C ARG A 167 16.06 6.46 -22.50
N GLU A 168 17.12 6.79 -23.21
CA GLU A 168 18.15 5.85 -23.63
C GLU A 168 19.49 6.27 -23.01
N THR A 169 20.22 7.21 -23.60
CA THR A 169 21.60 7.55 -23.21
C THR A 169 21.75 7.94 -21.72
N LEU A 170 20.95 8.90 -21.24
CA LEU A 170 21.06 9.36 -19.85
C LEU A 170 20.51 8.33 -18.85
N LEU A 171 19.63 7.43 -19.31
CA LEU A 171 19.13 6.34 -18.47
C LEU A 171 20.19 5.24 -18.33
N GLU A 172 20.87 4.90 -19.42
CA GLU A 172 21.98 3.94 -19.44
C GLU A 172 23.15 4.44 -18.58
N GLU A 173 23.51 5.72 -18.71
CA GLU A 173 24.55 6.35 -17.86
C GLU A 173 24.19 6.31 -16.37
N GLU A 174 22.95 6.67 -16.01
CA GLU A 174 22.51 6.59 -14.61
C GLU A 174 22.44 5.13 -14.10
N GLU A 175 22.06 4.17 -14.95
CA GLU A 175 22.09 2.75 -14.60
C GLU A 175 23.52 2.27 -14.32
N GLU A 176 24.50 2.68 -15.12
CA GLU A 176 25.91 2.35 -14.89
C GLU A 176 26.43 2.99 -13.59
N ILE A 177 26.13 4.27 -13.33
CA ILE A 177 26.50 4.95 -12.08
C ILE A 177 25.90 4.23 -10.87
N ILE A 178 24.63 3.81 -10.96
CA ILE A 178 23.98 3.05 -9.90
C ILE A 178 24.65 1.69 -9.75
N LYS A 179 24.94 0.97 -10.84
CA LYS A 179 25.65 -0.32 -10.80
C LYS A 179 27.04 -0.20 -10.18
N GLU A 180 27.78 0.87 -10.45
CA GLU A 180 29.10 1.09 -9.83
C GLU A 180 28.99 1.43 -8.33
N LYS A 181 28.03 2.27 -7.95
CA LYS A 181 27.75 2.54 -6.52
C LYS A 181 27.31 1.26 -5.81
N LEU A 182 26.48 0.46 -6.46
CA LEU A 182 26.06 -0.86 -5.95
C LEU A 182 27.25 -1.80 -5.85
N LYS A 183 28.18 -1.85 -6.81
CA LYS A 183 29.41 -2.67 -6.69
C LYS A 183 30.21 -2.33 -5.44
N SER A 184 30.31 -1.06 -5.07
CA SER A 184 31.02 -0.67 -3.84
C SER A 184 30.30 -1.12 -2.57
N LEU A 185 28.96 -1.07 -2.56
CA LEU A 185 28.12 -1.60 -1.48
C LEU A 185 28.10 -3.12 -1.46
N GLU A 186 28.10 -3.77 -2.63
CA GLU A 186 28.23 -5.22 -2.82
C GLU A 186 29.60 -5.69 -2.34
N LEU A 187 30.68 -4.91 -2.53
CA LEU A 187 32.00 -5.19 -1.98
C LEU A 187 32.05 -5.01 -0.46
N GLU A 188 31.38 -3.99 0.09
CA GLU A 188 31.20 -3.84 1.54
C GLU A 188 30.32 -4.95 2.12
N TRP A 189 29.31 -5.41 1.38
CA TRP A 189 28.47 -6.54 1.75
C TRP A 189 29.21 -7.87 1.60
N GLU A 190 30.07 -8.06 0.60
CA GLU A 190 30.95 -9.23 0.46
C GLU A 190 32.08 -9.24 1.49
N GLN A 191 32.46 -8.08 2.04
CA GLN A 191 33.40 -7.97 3.16
C GLN A 191 32.72 -8.15 4.53
N ASN A 192 31.42 -7.84 4.65
CA ASN A 192 30.65 -7.95 5.90
C ASN A 192 29.73 -9.18 5.98
N GLU A 193 29.40 -9.84 4.88
CA GLU A 193 28.94 -11.24 4.83
C GLU A 193 30.19 -12.11 4.74
N PHE A 194 30.55 -12.79 5.83
CA PHE A 194 30.10 -14.16 6.06
C PHE A 194 30.08 -14.97 4.75
N SER A 195 31.05 -15.87 4.67
CA SER A 195 31.43 -16.66 3.50
C SER A 195 30.25 -17.14 2.64
N LYS A 196 30.56 -17.32 1.35
CA LYS A 196 29.85 -18.11 0.32
C LYS A 196 29.63 -19.59 0.72
N GLU A 197 29.41 -19.87 1.99
CA GLU A 197 28.93 -21.14 2.49
C GLU A 197 27.42 -21.20 2.33
N PRO A 198 26.86 -22.37 1.97
CA PRO A 198 25.42 -22.52 1.96
C PRO A 198 24.88 -22.15 3.34
N GLN A 199 23.89 -21.24 3.39
CA GLN A 199 23.14 -20.87 4.59
C GLN A 199 22.32 -22.08 5.09
N THR A 200 23.01 -23.13 5.50
CA THR A 200 22.41 -24.35 6.02
C THR A 200 21.74 -24.03 7.35
N GLY A 201 20.71 -24.80 7.71
CA GLY A 201 20.07 -24.62 9.02
C GLY A 201 21.06 -24.72 10.20
N LYS A 202 22.17 -25.45 10.03
CA LYS A 202 23.24 -25.52 11.05
C LYS A 202 23.98 -24.20 11.20
N PHE A 203 24.33 -23.56 10.09
CA PHE A 203 24.99 -22.26 10.12
C PHE A 203 24.11 -21.19 10.78
N ILE A 204 22.82 -21.16 10.41
CA ILE A 204 21.85 -20.23 11.00
C ILE A 204 21.70 -20.50 12.50
N PHE A 205 21.63 -21.77 12.91
CA PHE A 205 21.62 -22.18 14.30
C PHE A 205 22.84 -21.63 15.07
N GLU A 206 24.06 -21.85 14.56
CA GLU A 206 25.30 -21.40 15.21
C GLU A 206 25.35 -19.87 15.33
N TYR A 207 24.92 -19.15 14.30
CA TYR A 207 24.86 -17.70 14.29
C TYR A 207 23.88 -17.15 15.34
N VAL A 208 22.63 -17.64 15.33
CA VAL A 208 21.60 -17.17 16.25
C VAL A 208 21.95 -17.55 17.70
N ASP A 209 22.46 -18.75 17.91
CA ASP A 209 22.87 -19.21 19.25
C ASP A 209 23.99 -18.34 19.83
N LYS A 210 24.98 -17.95 19.01
CA LYS A 210 26.00 -16.99 19.42
C LYS A 210 25.40 -15.62 19.75
N CYS A 211 24.45 -15.12 18.94
CA CYS A 211 23.77 -13.85 19.25
C CYS A 211 23.03 -13.90 20.59
N ILE A 212 22.40 -15.03 20.92
CA ILE A 212 21.74 -15.24 22.22
C ILE A 212 22.76 -15.20 23.36
N GLU A 213 23.94 -15.82 23.18
CA GLU A 213 25.02 -15.79 24.16
C GLU A 213 25.57 -14.38 24.37
N ASP A 214 25.76 -13.61 23.30
CA ASP A 214 26.26 -12.24 23.34
C ASP A 214 25.29 -11.28 24.05
N VAL A 215 23.97 -11.47 23.87
CA VAL A 215 22.93 -10.65 24.54
C VAL A 215 22.74 -11.06 26.01
N GLY A 216 22.86 -12.36 26.29
CA GLY A 216 22.49 -13.01 27.55
C GLY A 216 21.16 -13.76 27.40
N VAL A 217 21.18 -15.06 27.71
CA VAL A 217 20.05 -16.00 27.54
C VAL A 217 18.81 -15.51 28.29
N GLU A 218 19.02 -14.96 29.48
CA GLU A 218 17.96 -14.44 30.36
C GLU A 218 17.23 -13.21 29.82
N LYS A 219 17.78 -12.54 28.80
CA LYS A 219 17.19 -11.36 28.16
C LYS A 219 16.47 -11.68 26.85
N VAL A 220 16.60 -12.91 26.35
CA VAL A 220 15.97 -13.33 25.09
C VAL A 220 14.74 -14.16 25.40
N VAL A 221 13.56 -13.63 25.10
CA VAL A 221 12.28 -14.34 25.29
C VAL A 221 11.92 -15.17 24.07
N GLN A 222 12.16 -14.63 22.87
CA GLN A 222 11.67 -15.22 21.63
C GLN A 222 12.62 -14.94 20.47
N VAL A 223 12.74 -15.90 19.56
CA VAL A 223 13.33 -15.72 18.24
C VAL A 223 12.28 -15.99 17.17
N ILE A 224 12.22 -15.10 16.17
CA ILE A 224 11.25 -15.13 15.07
C ILE A 224 12.03 -15.21 13.76
N THR A 225 11.69 -16.18 12.92
CA THR A 225 12.26 -16.30 11.56
C THR A 225 11.16 -16.49 10.54
N ASP A 226 11.47 -16.30 9.26
CA ASP A 226 10.57 -16.75 8.20
C ASP A 226 10.39 -18.28 8.21
N SER A 227 9.53 -18.77 7.31
CA SER A 227 9.20 -20.19 7.17
C SER A 227 10.13 -20.95 6.21
N ALA A 228 11.29 -20.41 5.84
CA ALA A 228 12.23 -21.08 4.95
C ALA A 228 12.77 -22.37 5.59
N GLU A 229 13.09 -23.36 4.77
CA GLU A 229 13.49 -24.70 5.22
C GLU A 229 14.71 -24.68 6.14
N ASN A 230 15.73 -23.89 5.81
CA ASN A 230 16.93 -23.75 6.63
C ASN A 230 16.63 -23.08 7.98
N ASN A 231 15.74 -22.10 8.02
CA ASN A 231 15.30 -21.46 9.26
C ASN A 231 14.49 -22.43 10.14
N LEU A 232 13.64 -23.27 9.55
CA LEU A 232 12.92 -24.32 10.29
C LEU A 232 13.88 -25.41 10.83
N ALA A 233 14.95 -25.73 10.10
CA ALA A 233 15.98 -26.64 10.60
C ALA A 233 16.77 -26.03 11.77
N ALA A 234 17.15 -24.75 11.66
CA ALA A 234 17.82 -24.02 12.74
C ALA A 234 16.94 -23.92 14.00
N ALA A 235 15.66 -23.60 13.80
CA ALA A 235 14.64 -23.55 14.83
C ALA A 235 14.59 -24.82 15.68
N LYS A 236 14.62 -25.97 15.01
CA LYS A 236 14.55 -27.26 15.67
C LYS A 236 15.76 -27.49 16.57
N MET A 237 16.96 -27.18 16.07
CA MET A 237 18.20 -27.30 16.84
C MET A 237 18.23 -26.33 18.04
N LEU A 238 17.74 -25.10 17.87
CA LEU A 238 17.64 -24.12 18.95
C LEU A 238 16.63 -24.54 20.02
N LYS A 239 15.47 -25.06 19.63
CA LYS A 239 14.47 -25.60 20.57
C LYS A 239 15.04 -26.73 21.42
N GLU A 240 15.92 -27.55 20.87
CA GLU A 240 16.58 -28.65 21.60
C GLU A 240 17.65 -28.12 22.57
N LYS A 241 18.41 -27.08 22.19
CA LYS A 241 19.48 -26.51 23.03
C LYS A 241 18.96 -25.54 24.11
N ARG A 242 17.94 -24.74 23.80
CA ARG A 242 17.48 -23.59 24.61
C ARG A 242 16.00 -23.74 24.94
N LEU A 243 15.69 -24.59 25.92
CA LEU A 243 14.31 -24.92 26.34
C LEU A 243 13.52 -23.73 26.93
N GLY A 244 14.22 -22.67 27.34
CA GLY A 244 13.61 -21.46 27.92
C GLY A 244 13.24 -20.36 26.92
N ILE A 245 13.53 -20.55 25.62
CA ILE A 245 13.35 -19.51 24.59
C ILE A 245 12.30 -19.97 23.58
N PHE A 246 11.34 -19.10 23.29
CA PHE A 246 10.34 -19.39 22.28
C PHE A 246 10.92 -19.27 20.88
N TRP A 247 10.51 -20.18 20.01
CA TRP A 247 10.74 -20.03 18.57
C TRP A 247 9.43 -20.12 17.82
N SER A 248 9.19 -19.13 16.96
CA SER A 248 8.02 -19.04 16.11
C SER A 248 8.40 -18.65 14.68
N THR A 249 7.62 -19.14 13.72
CA THR A 249 7.66 -18.58 12.36
C THR A 249 7.01 -17.20 12.33
N CYS A 250 7.44 -16.36 11.40
CA CYS A 250 6.87 -15.05 11.14
C CYS A 250 5.38 -15.20 10.82
N ALA A 251 4.55 -14.42 11.52
CA ALA A 251 3.10 -14.44 11.33
C ALA A 251 2.70 -13.95 9.93
N ALA A 252 3.37 -12.91 9.43
CA ALA A 252 3.14 -12.39 8.09
C ALA A 252 3.38 -13.47 7.03
N ASP A 253 4.49 -14.19 7.11
CA ASP A 253 4.81 -15.24 6.13
C ASP A 253 3.86 -16.42 6.24
N THR A 254 3.47 -16.79 7.46
CA THR A 254 2.49 -17.86 7.69
C THR A 254 1.12 -17.51 7.08
N VAL A 255 0.66 -16.26 7.20
CA VAL A 255 -0.59 -15.80 6.58
C VAL A 255 -0.46 -15.67 5.05
N LYS A 256 0.69 -15.21 4.54
CA LYS A 256 0.98 -15.20 3.09
C LYS A 256 0.89 -16.61 2.49
N LEU A 257 1.45 -17.62 3.15
CA LEU A 257 1.35 -19.02 2.72
C LEU A 257 -0.10 -19.50 2.65
N MET A 258 -0.92 -19.21 3.69
CA MET A 258 -2.36 -19.52 3.65
C MET A 258 -3.04 -18.92 2.41
N LEU A 259 -2.78 -17.64 2.17
CA LEU A 259 -3.36 -16.90 1.05
C LEU A 259 -2.90 -17.48 -0.29
N GLU A 260 -1.63 -17.84 -0.43
CA GLU A 260 -1.06 -18.49 -1.62
C GLU A 260 -1.68 -19.86 -1.89
N ASP A 261 -1.90 -20.67 -0.87
CA ASP A 261 -2.50 -22.00 -1.03
C ASP A 261 -4.00 -21.92 -1.34
N ILE A 262 -4.71 -20.97 -0.73
CA ILE A 262 -6.13 -20.73 -1.02
C ILE A 262 -6.33 -20.30 -2.47
N VAL A 263 -5.48 -19.41 -3.02
CA VAL A 263 -5.63 -18.98 -4.41
C VAL A 263 -5.35 -20.09 -5.43
N LYS A 264 -4.63 -21.15 -5.05
CA LYS A 264 -4.40 -22.34 -5.90
C LYS A 264 -5.63 -23.25 -6.00
N LEU A 265 -6.58 -23.18 -5.07
CA LEU A 265 -7.79 -24.01 -5.10
C LEU A 265 -8.54 -23.86 -6.44
N PRO A 266 -8.89 -24.95 -7.16
CA PRO A 266 -9.52 -24.87 -8.49
C PRO A 266 -10.81 -24.04 -8.54
N LYS A 267 -11.57 -24.02 -7.44
CA LYS A 267 -12.81 -23.23 -7.33
C LYS A 267 -12.54 -21.72 -7.26
N ILE A 268 -11.34 -21.30 -6.85
CA ILE A 268 -10.87 -19.91 -6.73
C ILE A 268 -10.02 -19.54 -7.94
N SER A 269 -8.99 -20.34 -8.24
CA SER A 269 -8.00 -20.07 -9.29
C SER A 269 -8.67 -19.83 -10.65
N LYS A 270 -9.71 -20.58 -11.01
CA LYS A 270 -10.46 -20.38 -12.26
C LYS A 270 -11.01 -18.95 -12.46
N TYR A 271 -11.38 -18.26 -11.39
CA TYR A 271 -11.86 -16.87 -11.48
C TYR A 271 -10.71 -15.88 -11.55
N ILE A 272 -9.61 -16.17 -10.85
CA ILE A 272 -8.37 -15.39 -10.90
C ILE A 272 -7.79 -15.44 -12.32
N GLU A 273 -7.71 -16.63 -12.93
CA GLU A 273 -7.19 -16.79 -14.29
C GLU A 273 -8.08 -16.12 -15.34
N LYS A 274 -9.41 -16.17 -15.19
CA LYS A 274 -10.32 -15.39 -16.05
C LYS A 274 -10.12 -13.88 -15.90
N ALA A 275 -9.94 -13.39 -14.66
CA ALA A 275 -9.67 -11.98 -14.39
C ALA A 275 -8.32 -11.54 -14.99
N LYS A 276 -7.27 -12.37 -14.86
CA LYS A 276 -5.98 -12.16 -15.51
C LYS A 276 -6.13 -12.13 -17.03
N ALA A 277 -6.85 -13.07 -17.63
CA ALA A 277 -7.05 -13.11 -19.08
C ALA A 277 -7.74 -11.83 -19.61
N VAL A 278 -8.79 -11.36 -18.92
CA VAL A 278 -9.48 -10.10 -19.25
C VAL A 278 -8.54 -8.91 -19.13
N THR A 279 -7.81 -8.81 -18.02
CA THR A 279 -6.91 -7.67 -17.78
C THR A 279 -5.76 -7.68 -18.79
N MET A 280 -5.04 -8.80 -18.96
CA MET A 280 -3.99 -8.93 -19.98
C MET A 280 -4.47 -8.53 -21.37
N PHE A 281 -5.65 -8.98 -21.79
CA PHE A 281 -6.22 -8.58 -23.07
C PHE A 281 -6.45 -7.06 -23.15
N ILE A 282 -7.03 -6.44 -22.12
CA ILE A 282 -7.27 -4.99 -22.13
C ILE A 282 -5.96 -4.21 -22.22
N TYR A 283 -4.93 -4.57 -21.44
CA TYR A 283 -3.67 -3.82 -21.41
C TYR A 283 -2.76 -4.10 -22.62
N ALA A 284 -2.87 -5.27 -23.25
CA ALA A 284 -2.08 -5.62 -24.43
C ALA A 284 -2.54 -4.92 -25.73
N HIS A 285 -3.79 -4.43 -25.77
CA HIS A 285 -4.37 -3.83 -26.97
C HIS A 285 -4.61 -2.33 -26.78
N GLU A 286 -3.82 -1.48 -27.44
CA GLU A 286 -3.84 -0.01 -27.24
C GLU A 286 -5.23 0.62 -27.36
N LYS A 287 -6.01 0.23 -28.39
CA LYS A 287 -7.37 0.75 -28.60
C LYS A 287 -8.34 0.30 -27.51
N THR A 288 -8.24 -0.96 -27.09
CA THR A 288 -9.04 -1.51 -25.99
C THR A 288 -8.67 -0.86 -24.66
N LEU A 289 -7.38 -0.61 -24.41
CA LEU A 289 -6.88 0.11 -23.23
C LEU A 289 -7.41 1.55 -23.19
N ALA A 290 -7.34 2.26 -24.30
CA ALA A 290 -7.86 3.62 -24.43
C ALA A 290 -9.37 3.66 -24.12
N MET A 291 -10.14 2.72 -24.66
CA MET A 291 -11.56 2.59 -24.39
C MET A 291 -11.86 2.31 -22.91
N MET A 292 -11.10 1.39 -22.29
CA MET A 292 -11.22 1.12 -20.86
C MET A 292 -10.97 2.39 -20.03
N ARG A 293 -9.96 3.17 -20.39
CA ARG A 293 -9.65 4.45 -19.72
C ARG A 293 -10.76 5.48 -19.86
N CYS A 294 -11.37 5.59 -21.04
CA CYS A 294 -12.57 6.43 -21.27
C CYS A 294 -13.72 6.04 -20.34
N HIS A 295 -14.03 4.75 -20.25
CA HIS A 295 -15.14 4.26 -19.43
C HIS A 295 -14.85 4.28 -17.92
N THR A 296 -13.59 4.17 -17.51
CA THR A 296 -13.20 4.08 -16.09
C THR A 296 -12.75 5.41 -15.48
N LYS A 297 -12.72 6.50 -16.26
CA LYS A 297 -12.18 7.82 -15.91
C LYS A 297 -10.69 7.77 -15.58
N GLU A 298 -9.90 7.18 -16.49
CA GLU A 298 -8.44 7.05 -16.35
C GLU A 298 -8.05 6.34 -15.05
N ARG A 299 -8.84 5.35 -14.64
CA ARG A 299 -8.57 4.55 -13.44
C ARG A 299 -8.23 3.14 -13.85
N ASP A 300 -6.95 2.80 -13.75
CA ASP A 300 -6.47 1.46 -14.02
C ASP A 300 -7.12 0.42 -13.08
N ILE A 301 -7.19 -0.79 -13.63
CA ILE A 301 -7.70 -2.01 -13.00
C ILE A 301 -6.56 -2.73 -12.26
N VAL A 302 -5.40 -2.83 -12.90
CA VAL A 302 -4.23 -3.48 -12.28
C VAL A 302 -3.71 -2.54 -11.21
N ARG A 303 -3.52 -3.07 -10.00
CA ARG A 303 -2.98 -2.31 -8.88
C ARG A 303 -1.76 -3.04 -8.34
N PRO A 304 -0.54 -2.52 -8.54
CA PRO A 304 0.66 -3.14 -8.01
C PRO A 304 0.63 -3.11 -6.48
N GLY A 305 1.05 -4.23 -5.89
CA GLY A 305 1.35 -4.38 -4.47
C GLY A 305 2.78 -4.89 -4.30
N VAL A 306 3.30 -4.78 -3.08
CA VAL A 306 4.68 -5.20 -2.74
C VAL A 306 4.90 -6.70 -3.00
N THR A 307 3.84 -7.52 -2.90
CA THR A 307 3.89 -8.95 -3.18
C THR A 307 3.00 -9.34 -4.37
N ARG A 308 3.32 -10.45 -5.04
CA ARG A 308 2.50 -11.01 -6.13
C ARG A 308 1.07 -11.30 -5.68
N PHE A 309 0.91 -11.78 -4.44
CA PHE A 309 -0.40 -11.98 -3.84
C PHE A 309 -1.15 -10.65 -3.68
N ALA A 310 -0.51 -9.62 -3.12
CA ALA A 310 -1.14 -8.30 -2.93
C ALA A 310 -1.59 -7.70 -4.27
N THR A 311 -0.75 -7.78 -5.31
CA THR A 311 -1.10 -7.36 -6.68
C THR A 311 -2.35 -8.08 -7.18
N THR A 312 -2.43 -9.40 -7.00
CA THR A 312 -3.58 -10.21 -7.42
C THR A 312 -4.86 -9.78 -6.69
N PHE A 313 -4.82 -9.70 -5.36
CA PHE A 313 -5.98 -9.32 -4.55
C PHE A 313 -6.48 -7.90 -4.87
N LEU A 314 -5.57 -6.92 -4.91
CA LEU A 314 -5.89 -5.52 -5.20
C LEU A 314 -6.46 -5.35 -6.61
N THR A 315 -5.94 -6.10 -7.59
CA THR A 315 -6.46 -6.10 -8.96
C THR A 315 -7.87 -6.68 -9.03
N LEU A 316 -8.18 -7.75 -8.28
CA LEU A 316 -9.54 -8.30 -8.22
C LEU A 316 -10.53 -7.33 -7.57
N GLN A 317 -10.14 -6.64 -6.50
CA GLN A 317 -10.95 -5.60 -5.87
C GLN A 317 -11.25 -4.46 -6.86
N ARG A 318 -10.22 -3.95 -7.55
CA ARG A 318 -10.37 -2.91 -8.57
C ARG A 318 -11.22 -3.37 -9.74
N LEU A 319 -11.06 -4.60 -10.20
CA LEU A 319 -11.87 -5.17 -11.27
C LEU A 319 -13.37 -5.19 -10.88
N LEU A 320 -13.70 -5.54 -9.64
CA LEU A 320 -15.08 -5.48 -9.12
C LEU A 320 -15.60 -4.05 -9.03
N GLU A 321 -14.79 -3.10 -8.54
CA GLU A 321 -15.16 -1.67 -8.50
C GLU A 321 -15.47 -1.11 -9.89
N LYS A 322 -14.85 -1.69 -10.93
CA LYS A 322 -14.99 -1.29 -12.34
C LYS A 322 -15.96 -2.15 -13.15
N LYS A 323 -16.72 -3.04 -12.50
CA LYS A 323 -17.63 -3.99 -13.14
C LYS A 323 -18.55 -3.32 -14.16
N GLU A 324 -19.33 -2.32 -13.74
CA GLU A 324 -20.34 -1.72 -14.62
C GLU A 324 -19.70 -0.93 -15.76
N GLN A 325 -18.59 -0.24 -15.51
CA GLN A 325 -17.84 0.49 -16.54
C GLN A 325 -17.31 -0.47 -17.61
N LEU A 326 -16.76 -1.62 -17.21
CA LEU A 326 -16.27 -2.63 -18.12
C LEU A 326 -17.40 -3.29 -18.91
N ARG A 327 -18.55 -3.55 -18.27
CA ARG A 327 -19.73 -4.06 -18.98
C ARG A 327 -20.21 -3.08 -20.03
N PHE A 328 -20.30 -1.79 -19.70
CA PHE A 328 -20.67 -0.75 -20.66
C PHE A 328 -19.66 -0.60 -21.79
N MET A 329 -18.36 -0.68 -21.50
CA MET A 329 -17.31 -0.66 -22.50
C MET A 329 -17.51 -1.75 -23.55
N PHE A 330 -17.70 -3.00 -23.11
CA PHE A 330 -17.85 -4.15 -23.99
C PHE A 330 -19.16 -4.18 -24.79
N VAL A 331 -20.18 -3.38 -24.45
CA VAL A 331 -21.44 -3.27 -25.21
C VAL A 331 -21.57 -1.93 -25.94
N SER A 332 -20.48 -1.17 -26.03
CA SER A 332 -20.49 0.13 -26.69
C SER A 332 -20.36 0.00 -28.21
N ASP A 333 -20.91 0.97 -28.94
CA ASP A 333 -20.71 1.07 -30.40
C ASP A 333 -19.23 1.18 -30.78
N GLU A 334 -18.42 1.74 -29.89
CA GLU A 334 -16.97 1.86 -30.06
C GLU A 334 -16.28 0.49 -30.04
N TRP A 335 -16.72 -0.40 -29.14
CA TRP A 335 -16.25 -1.78 -29.09
C TRP A 335 -16.65 -2.56 -30.33
N ASP A 336 -17.90 -2.44 -30.78
CA ASP A 336 -18.39 -3.16 -31.97
C ASP A 336 -17.61 -2.79 -33.23
N LYS A 337 -17.19 -1.52 -33.34
CA LYS A 337 -16.34 -1.02 -34.44
C LYS A 337 -14.85 -1.34 -34.26
N CYS A 338 -14.43 -1.76 -33.06
CA CYS A 338 -13.04 -2.08 -32.79
C CYS A 338 -12.64 -3.40 -33.48
N LYS A 339 -11.44 -3.46 -34.07
CA LYS A 339 -10.92 -4.71 -34.66
C LYS A 339 -10.79 -5.83 -33.63
N ASP A 340 -10.52 -5.45 -32.38
CA ASP A 340 -10.33 -6.39 -31.28
C ASP A 340 -11.62 -7.17 -30.92
N SER A 341 -12.82 -6.67 -31.30
CA SER A 341 -14.10 -7.36 -31.08
C SER A 341 -14.23 -8.67 -31.88
N ASN A 342 -13.52 -8.75 -33.00
CA ASN A 342 -13.48 -9.95 -33.84
C ASN A 342 -12.33 -10.89 -33.46
N TYR A 343 -11.40 -10.45 -32.63
CA TYR A 343 -10.30 -11.26 -32.15
C TYR A 343 -10.77 -12.30 -31.13
N VAL A 344 -10.21 -13.51 -31.18
CA VAL A 344 -10.64 -14.64 -30.33
C VAL A 344 -10.51 -14.30 -28.84
N LYS A 345 -9.40 -13.67 -28.43
CA LYS A 345 -9.22 -13.23 -27.04
C LYS A 345 -10.18 -12.10 -26.67
N GLY A 346 -10.51 -11.21 -27.61
CA GLY A 346 -11.48 -10.13 -27.39
C GLY A 346 -12.90 -10.64 -27.20
N ARG A 347 -13.34 -11.61 -28.01
CA ARG A 347 -14.64 -12.29 -27.80
C ARG A 347 -14.69 -13.01 -26.45
N SER A 348 -13.61 -13.69 -26.07
CA SER A 348 -13.50 -14.33 -24.75
C SER A 348 -13.61 -13.32 -23.60
N ALA A 349 -12.93 -12.18 -23.71
CA ALA A 349 -13.01 -11.10 -22.73
C ALA A 349 -14.43 -10.50 -22.65
N TYR A 350 -15.06 -10.25 -23.80
CA TYR A 350 -16.46 -9.80 -23.90
C TYR A 350 -17.42 -10.74 -23.16
N TYR A 351 -17.40 -12.04 -23.47
CA TYR A 351 -18.29 -13.00 -22.81
C TYR A 351 -18.00 -13.15 -21.31
N THR A 352 -16.73 -13.05 -20.92
CA THR A 352 -16.34 -13.09 -19.51
C THR A 352 -16.88 -11.88 -18.75
N CYS A 353 -16.69 -10.67 -19.30
CA CYS A 353 -17.18 -9.42 -18.70
C CYS A 353 -18.70 -9.31 -18.69
N LEU A 354 -19.43 -9.97 -19.58
CA LEU A 354 -20.90 -9.99 -19.53
C LEU A 354 -21.48 -11.10 -18.64
N SER A 355 -20.69 -12.08 -18.23
CA SER A 355 -21.14 -13.22 -17.44
C SER A 355 -21.44 -12.83 -15.98
N PRO A 356 -22.70 -12.97 -15.49
CA PRO A 356 -23.01 -12.77 -14.08
C PRO A 356 -22.24 -13.73 -13.17
N ALA A 357 -22.10 -14.98 -13.60
CA ALA A 357 -21.39 -16.02 -12.85
C ALA A 357 -19.89 -15.72 -12.66
N PHE A 358 -19.26 -15.02 -13.62
CA PHE A 358 -17.89 -14.54 -13.46
C PHE A 358 -17.81 -13.50 -12.33
N TRP A 359 -18.65 -12.47 -12.38
CA TRP A 359 -18.63 -11.40 -11.39
C TRP A 359 -18.99 -11.88 -9.98
N ASP A 360 -19.99 -12.75 -9.86
CA ASP A 360 -20.35 -13.36 -8.58
C ASP A 360 -19.22 -14.24 -8.04
N GLY A 361 -18.50 -14.91 -8.93
CA GLY A 361 -17.29 -15.65 -8.62
C GLY A 361 -16.16 -14.77 -8.08
N VAL A 362 -15.79 -13.70 -8.81
CA VAL A 362 -14.76 -12.75 -8.39
C VAL A 362 -15.14 -12.08 -7.05
N LYS A 363 -16.42 -11.69 -6.88
CA LYS A 363 -16.93 -11.13 -5.62
C LYS A 363 -16.76 -12.10 -4.46
N ARG A 364 -17.03 -13.39 -4.69
CA ARG A 364 -16.82 -14.43 -3.68
C ARG A 364 -15.35 -14.63 -3.36
N VAL A 365 -14.46 -14.65 -4.36
CA VAL A 365 -13.01 -14.75 -4.16
C VAL A 365 -12.51 -13.60 -3.28
N VAL A 366 -12.87 -12.36 -3.60
CA VAL A 366 -12.47 -11.19 -2.80
C VAL A 366 -12.98 -11.31 -1.36
N LYS A 367 -14.25 -11.69 -1.15
CA LYS A 367 -14.81 -11.89 0.20
C LYS A 367 -14.15 -13.02 0.99
N VAL A 368 -13.65 -14.05 0.32
CA VAL A 368 -12.94 -15.17 0.97
C VAL A 368 -11.52 -14.76 1.37
N LEU A 369 -10.82 -13.99 0.53
CA LEU A 369 -9.44 -13.59 0.80
C LEU A 369 -9.37 -12.41 1.78
N GLU A 370 -10.34 -11.50 1.75
CA GLU A 370 -10.34 -10.25 2.51
C GLU A 370 -10.09 -10.43 4.02
N PRO A 371 -10.70 -11.40 4.74
CA PRO A 371 -10.44 -11.57 6.16
C PRO A 371 -8.97 -11.89 6.47
N LEU A 372 -8.34 -12.78 5.71
CA LEU A 372 -6.91 -13.09 5.87
C LEU A 372 -6.01 -11.93 5.44
N VAL A 373 -6.42 -11.12 4.45
CA VAL A 373 -5.70 -9.88 4.10
C VAL A 373 -5.75 -8.87 5.25
N LYS A 374 -6.84 -8.81 6.02
CA LYS A 374 -6.92 -7.97 7.23
C LYS A 374 -5.94 -8.47 8.30
N VAL A 375 -5.90 -9.78 8.55
CA VAL A 375 -4.90 -10.37 9.46
C VAL A 375 -3.49 -10.06 9.00
N LEU A 376 -3.19 -10.23 7.71
CA LEU A 376 -1.87 -9.92 7.14
C LEU A 376 -1.48 -8.46 7.37
N ARG A 377 -2.38 -7.52 7.10
CA ARG A 377 -2.13 -6.09 7.35
C ARG A 377 -1.94 -5.75 8.82
N MET A 378 -2.59 -6.47 9.71
CA MET A 378 -2.40 -6.30 11.15
C MET A 378 -1.01 -6.75 11.58
N VAL A 379 -0.54 -7.92 11.11
CA VAL A 379 0.77 -8.46 11.51
C VAL A 379 1.94 -7.77 10.83
N ASP A 380 1.74 -7.26 9.60
CA ASP A 380 2.71 -6.38 8.91
C ASP A 380 2.68 -4.93 9.44
N GLY A 381 1.68 -4.59 10.26
CA GLY A 381 1.52 -3.25 10.80
C GLY A 381 2.26 -3.07 12.12
N GLU A 382 3.08 -2.03 12.22
CA GLU A 382 3.79 -1.67 13.47
C GLU A 382 2.92 -0.90 14.48
N LYS A 383 1.63 -0.69 14.16
CA LYS A 383 0.77 0.21 14.93
C LYS A 383 0.28 -0.36 16.26
N ARG A 384 0.11 -1.68 16.36
CA ARG A 384 -0.40 -2.35 17.57
C ARG A 384 0.36 -3.66 17.82
N PRO A 385 0.60 -4.04 19.10
CA PRO A 385 1.18 -5.35 19.42
C PRO A 385 0.31 -6.49 18.90
N SER A 386 0.77 -7.20 17.87
CA SER A 386 -0.06 -8.17 17.13
C SER A 386 -0.21 -9.52 17.84
N MET A 387 0.73 -9.91 18.71
CA MET A 387 0.81 -11.24 19.33
C MET A 387 -0.51 -11.69 19.99
N GLY A 388 -1.11 -10.84 20.83
CA GLY A 388 -2.37 -11.15 21.52
C GLY A 388 -3.61 -11.17 20.61
N PHE A 389 -3.49 -10.71 19.37
CA PHE A 389 -4.60 -10.60 18.41
C PHE A 389 -4.56 -11.64 17.30
N ILE A 390 -3.38 -12.15 16.92
CA ILE A 390 -3.20 -13.05 15.78
C ILE A 390 -4.20 -14.22 15.80
N TYR A 391 -4.28 -14.96 16.90
CA TYR A 391 -5.12 -16.14 16.96
C TYR A 391 -6.62 -15.77 16.89
N GLY A 392 -7.04 -14.75 17.63
CA GLY A 392 -8.43 -14.28 17.64
C GLY A 392 -8.88 -13.76 16.27
N GLU A 393 -8.06 -12.97 15.61
CA GLU A 393 -8.33 -12.47 14.25
C GLU A 393 -8.35 -13.60 13.22
N LEU A 394 -7.56 -14.67 13.40
CA LEU A 394 -7.65 -15.88 12.57
C LEU A 394 -8.97 -16.63 12.81
N VAL A 395 -9.43 -16.75 14.05
CA VAL A 395 -10.74 -17.34 14.37
C VAL A 395 -11.86 -16.52 13.72
N GLU A 396 -11.82 -15.19 13.82
CA GLU A 396 -12.79 -14.32 13.17
C GLU A 396 -12.71 -14.38 11.65
N ALA A 397 -11.50 -14.52 11.08
CA ALA A 397 -11.31 -14.74 9.65
C ALA A 397 -12.00 -16.03 9.18
N LYS A 398 -11.88 -17.14 9.94
CA LYS A 398 -12.60 -18.40 9.66
C LYS A 398 -14.12 -18.20 9.70
N ARG A 399 -14.65 -17.47 10.69
CA ARG A 399 -16.09 -17.14 10.78
C ARG A 399 -16.55 -16.31 9.57
N SER A 400 -15.80 -15.28 9.19
CA SER A 400 -16.06 -14.44 8.02
C SER A 400 -16.03 -15.23 6.69
N ILE A 401 -15.11 -16.18 6.53
CA ILE A 401 -15.03 -17.06 5.36
C ILE A 401 -16.24 -17.99 5.26
N LYS A 402 -16.70 -18.57 6.39
CA LYS A 402 -17.93 -19.36 6.44
C LYS A 402 -19.14 -18.53 5.99
N ALA A 403 -19.27 -17.30 6.49
CA ALA A 403 -20.33 -16.39 6.08
C ALA A 403 -20.25 -16.03 4.58
N ALA A 404 -19.05 -15.74 4.05
CA ALA A 404 -18.82 -15.41 2.64
C ALA A 404 -19.21 -16.53 1.66
N THR A 405 -19.24 -17.77 2.14
CA THR A 405 -19.60 -18.97 1.38
C THR A 405 -21.03 -19.44 1.66
N ASN A 406 -21.86 -18.59 2.28
CA ASN A 406 -23.24 -18.89 2.68
C ASN A 406 -23.35 -20.12 3.61
N ASN A 407 -22.33 -20.36 4.44
CA ASN A 407 -22.26 -21.53 5.33
C ASN A 407 -22.39 -22.87 4.62
N LEU A 408 -21.97 -22.93 3.35
CA LEU A 408 -21.95 -24.18 2.58
C LEU A 408 -20.58 -24.85 2.75
N GLU A 409 -20.56 -25.92 3.54
CA GLU A 409 -19.36 -26.66 3.93
C GLU A 409 -18.44 -27.04 2.76
N ARG A 410 -19.01 -27.52 1.64
CA ARG A 410 -18.29 -27.85 0.41
C ARG A 410 -17.47 -26.70 -0.21
N TYR A 411 -17.68 -25.46 0.23
CA TYR A 411 -16.97 -24.28 -0.23
C TYR A 411 -15.98 -23.75 0.81
N TYR A 412 -16.34 -23.68 2.09
CA TYR A 412 -15.41 -23.18 3.11
C TYR A 412 -14.47 -24.26 3.65
N GLN A 413 -14.88 -25.53 3.72
CA GLN A 413 -14.09 -26.56 4.41
C GLN A 413 -12.69 -26.71 3.81
N PRO A 414 -12.51 -26.79 2.47
CA PRO A 414 -11.16 -26.85 1.89
C PRO A 414 -10.29 -25.61 2.16
N ILE A 415 -10.91 -24.46 2.45
CA ILE A 415 -10.22 -23.23 2.81
C ILE A 415 -9.80 -23.28 4.28
N LEU A 416 -10.69 -23.75 5.16
CA LEU A 416 -10.40 -23.92 6.59
C LEU A 416 -9.32 -24.96 6.80
N ASP A 417 -9.34 -26.07 6.07
CA ASP A 417 -8.29 -27.10 6.13
C ASP A 417 -6.92 -26.51 5.81
N ILE A 418 -6.81 -25.65 4.77
CA ILE A 418 -5.56 -24.94 4.45
C ILE A 418 -5.12 -24.01 5.58
N ILE A 419 -6.07 -23.29 6.20
CA ILE A 419 -5.78 -22.40 7.31
C ILE A 419 -5.30 -23.21 8.51
N ASP A 420 -5.99 -24.29 8.87
CA ASP A 420 -5.68 -25.15 10.01
C ASP A 420 -4.29 -25.80 9.86
N GLU A 421 -3.99 -26.34 8.68
CA GLU A 421 -2.67 -26.92 8.38
C GLU A 421 -1.54 -25.88 8.44
N ASN A 422 -1.78 -24.66 7.98
CA ASN A 422 -0.76 -23.60 8.03
C ASN A 422 -0.59 -22.97 9.41
N ILE A 423 -1.63 -22.99 10.25
CA ILE A 423 -1.55 -22.50 11.64
C ILE A 423 -0.77 -23.47 12.52
N LYS A 424 -0.92 -24.78 12.28
CA LYS A 424 -0.44 -25.86 13.14
C LYS A 424 1.05 -25.78 13.48
N GLY A 425 1.35 -25.74 14.78
CA GLY A 425 2.69 -25.61 15.34
C GLY A 425 3.36 -24.26 15.09
N ARG A 426 2.63 -23.30 14.48
CA ARG A 426 3.11 -21.97 14.11
C ARG A 426 2.34 -20.91 14.90
N LEU A 427 1.12 -20.60 14.46
CA LEU A 427 0.27 -19.55 15.03
C LEU A 427 -0.73 -20.07 16.06
N ASP A 428 -0.75 -21.39 16.32
CA ASP A 428 -1.40 -22.03 17.46
C ASP A 428 -0.38 -22.59 18.46
N SER A 429 0.85 -22.06 18.45
CA SER A 429 1.86 -22.45 19.44
C SER A 429 1.42 -22.04 20.86
N PRO A 430 1.96 -22.66 21.92
CA PRO A 430 1.67 -22.30 23.30
C PRO A 430 1.73 -20.79 23.56
N LEU A 431 2.72 -20.10 22.97
CA LEU A 431 2.87 -18.66 23.08
C LEU A 431 1.68 -17.88 22.48
N HIS A 432 1.25 -18.22 21.26
CA HIS A 432 0.13 -17.54 20.60
C HIS A 432 -1.21 -17.84 21.29
N LEU A 433 -1.44 -19.09 21.72
CA LEU A 433 -2.64 -19.47 22.47
C LEU A 433 -2.70 -18.75 23.82
N THR A 434 -1.55 -18.63 24.49
CA THR A 434 -1.43 -17.90 25.75
C THR A 434 -1.68 -16.41 25.55
N ALA A 435 -1.08 -15.81 24.52
CA ALA A 435 -1.30 -14.41 24.21
C ALA A 435 -2.77 -14.10 23.89
N TYR A 436 -3.47 -15.03 23.23
CA TYR A 436 -4.91 -14.95 23.00
C TYR A 436 -5.73 -15.07 24.29
N LEU A 437 -5.39 -16.05 25.14
CA LEU A 437 -6.04 -16.27 26.43
C LEU A 437 -5.88 -15.07 27.38
N LEU A 438 -4.69 -14.47 27.40
CA LEU A 438 -4.36 -13.32 28.24
C LEU A 438 -4.80 -11.98 27.62
N ASN A 439 -5.42 -12.00 26.43
CA ASN A 439 -5.96 -10.79 25.83
C ASN A 439 -7.32 -10.45 26.50
N PRO A 440 -7.45 -9.33 27.23
CA PRO A 440 -8.67 -8.99 27.95
C PRO A 440 -9.89 -8.83 27.04
N PHE A 441 -9.69 -8.32 25.83
CA PHE A 441 -10.77 -8.15 24.87
C PHE A 441 -11.42 -9.49 24.51
N TYR A 442 -10.63 -10.52 24.21
CA TYR A 442 -11.19 -11.83 23.86
C TYR A 442 -11.67 -12.57 25.11
N PHE A 443 -10.83 -12.65 26.14
CA PHE A 443 -11.08 -13.47 27.33
C PHE A 443 -12.40 -13.12 28.05
N TYR A 444 -12.74 -11.83 28.15
CA TYR A 444 -13.95 -11.40 28.86
C TYR A 444 -15.17 -11.21 27.96
N ASN A 445 -15.00 -11.02 26.64
CA ASN A 445 -16.13 -10.88 25.72
C ASN A 445 -16.56 -12.20 25.08
N GLU A 446 -15.71 -13.23 25.09
CA GLU A 446 -16.03 -14.56 24.57
C GLU A 446 -16.04 -15.61 25.70
N PRO A 447 -17.20 -15.87 26.35
CA PRO A 447 -17.32 -16.83 27.45
C PRO A 447 -16.73 -18.23 27.19
N PRO A 448 -16.78 -18.80 25.96
CA PRO A 448 -16.19 -20.11 25.70
C PRO A 448 -14.68 -20.21 25.92
N ILE A 449 -13.94 -19.10 25.80
CA ILE A 449 -12.47 -19.08 25.97
C ILE A 449 -12.07 -19.56 27.36
N GLN A 450 -12.84 -19.17 28.38
CA GLN A 450 -12.55 -19.48 29.79
C GLN A 450 -12.70 -20.97 30.12
N LEU A 451 -13.37 -21.73 29.25
CA LEU A 451 -13.65 -23.15 29.41
C LEU A 451 -12.86 -24.01 28.41
N ASP A 452 -12.03 -23.40 27.56
CA ASP A 452 -11.27 -24.11 26.53
C ASP A 452 -10.01 -24.77 27.13
N GLY A 453 -10.07 -26.09 27.30
CA GLY A 453 -8.94 -26.88 27.80
C GLY A 453 -7.68 -26.82 26.91
N THR A 454 -7.84 -26.53 25.61
CA THR A 454 -6.71 -26.38 24.67
C THR A 454 -5.93 -25.10 24.98
N LEU A 455 -6.64 -23.99 25.24
CA LEU A 455 -6.03 -22.72 25.60
C LEU A 455 -5.33 -22.81 26.96
N MET A 456 -5.96 -23.46 27.94
CA MET A 456 -5.33 -23.70 29.25
C MET A 456 -4.08 -24.59 29.14
N THR A 457 -4.12 -25.64 28.32
CA THR A 457 -2.92 -26.46 28.05
C THR A 457 -1.83 -25.64 27.38
N GLY A 458 -2.20 -24.76 26.43
CA GLY A 458 -1.29 -23.80 25.81
C GLY A 458 -0.65 -22.85 26.82
N PHE A 459 -1.44 -22.32 27.77
CA PHE A 459 -0.97 -21.48 28.87
C PHE A 459 0.05 -22.18 29.75
N LEU A 460 -0.27 -23.38 30.22
CA LEU A 460 0.66 -24.15 31.07
C LEU A 460 1.98 -24.44 30.36
N ASN A 461 1.92 -24.90 29.10
CA ASN A 461 3.12 -25.14 28.29
C ASN A 461 3.94 -23.86 28.06
N CYS A 462 3.27 -22.70 27.92
CA CYS A 462 3.94 -21.41 27.80
C CYS A 462 4.63 -21.01 29.11
N VAL A 463 3.98 -21.18 30.26
CA VAL A 463 4.57 -20.92 31.58
C VAL A 463 5.77 -21.83 31.84
N GLU A 464 5.67 -23.11 31.51
CA GLU A 464 6.77 -24.08 31.63
C GLU A 464 7.98 -23.71 30.76
N THR A 465 7.73 -23.17 29.56
CA THR A 465 8.79 -22.70 28.66
C THR A 465 9.40 -21.40 29.18
N PHE A 466 8.58 -20.41 29.55
CA PHE A 466 9.05 -19.08 29.96
C PHE A 466 9.84 -19.13 31.28
N TYR A 467 9.38 -19.91 32.25
CA TYR A 467 10.03 -20.10 33.55
C TYR A 467 10.70 -21.46 33.64
N HIS A 468 11.41 -21.87 32.58
CA HIS A 468 12.02 -23.20 32.49
C HIS A 468 12.91 -23.53 33.70
N GLY A 469 12.55 -24.59 34.43
CA GLY A 469 13.26 -25.03 35.63
C GLY A 469 12.98 -24.21 36.91
N GLU A 470 12.22 -23.12 36.82
CA GLU A 470 11.87 -22.24 37.93
C GLU A 470 10.45 -22.53 38.45
N PHE A 471 10.25 -23.70 39.06
CA PHE A 471 8.92 -24.18 39.48
C PHE A 471 8.16 -23.20 40.40
N GLU A 472 8.86 -22.52 41.32
CA GLU A 472 8.20 -21.51 42.18
C GLU A 472 7.60 -20.33 41.40
N LYS A 473 8.22 -19.94 40.28
CA LYS A 473 7.67 -18.89 39.41
C LYS A 473 6.52 -19.42 38.56
N GLN A 474 6.61 -20.68 38.12
CA GLN A 474 5.52 -21.35 37.40
C GLN A 474 4.26 -21.41 38.25
N ASP A 475 4.38 -21.88 39.50
CA ASP A 475 3.26 -21.96 40.44
C ASP A 475 2.62 -20.57 40.66
N LYS A 476 3.44 -19.54 40.90
CA LYS A 476 2.96 -18.16 41.06
C LYS A 476 2.23 -17.65 39.82
N ALA A 477 2.74 -17.89 38.62
CA ALA A 477 2.11 -17.45 37.38
C ALA A 477 0.74 -18.12 37.17
N VAL A 478 0.62 -19.42 37.52
CA VAL A 478 -0.64 -20.16 37.45
C VAL A 478 -1.64 -19.66 38.50
N ASP A 479 -1.18 -19.32 39.71
CA ASP A 479 -2.03 -18.73 40.74
C ASP A 479 -2.51 -17.32 40.36
N GLU A 480 -1.64 -16.47 39.80
CA GLU A 480 -2.01 -15.14 39.31
C GLU A 480 -3.02 -15.18 38.17
N PHE A 481 -3.00 -16.23 37.34
CA PHE A 481 -4.00 -16.41 36.29
C PHE A 481 -5.44 -16.47 36.85
N ARG A 482 -5.63 -17.02 38.06
CA ARG A 482 -6.96 -17.02 38.72
C ARG A 482 -7.41 -15.62 39.10
N ILE A 483 -6.48 -14.79 39.59
CA ILE A 483 -6.73 -13.38 39.93
C ILE A 483 -7.15 -12.61 38.66
N TYR A 484 -6.45 -12.85 37.55
CA TYR A 484 -6.85 -12.33 36.24
C TYR A 484 -8.25 -12.83 35.85
N GLN A 485 -8.51 -14.13 35.92
CA GLN A 485 -9.79 -14.73 35.55
C GLN A 485 -10.97 -14.11 36.31
N ASP A 486 -10.84 -13.93 37.62
CA ASP A 486 -11.89 -13.40 38.49
C ASP A 486 -11.99 -11.87 38.45
N LYS A 487 -11.12 -11.20 37.70
CA LYS A 487 -10.97 -9.73 37.69
C LYS A 487 -10.73 -9.17 39.10
N ASP A 488 -9.93 -9.85 39.90
CA ASP A 488 -9.65 -9.40 41.25
C ASP A 488 -8.51 -8.36 41.27
N GLY A 489 -8.49 -7.51 42.30
CA GLY A 489 -7.49 -6.46 42.49
C GLY A 489 -7.39 -5.49 41.30
N PHE A 490 -6.18 -5.35 40.75
CA PHE A 490 -5.90 -4.40 39.66
C PHE A 490 -6.59 -4.77 38.34
N PHE A 491 -6.87 -6.05 38.11
CA PHE A 491 -7.57 -6.53 36.90
C PHE A 491 -9.06 -6.17 36.89
N GLY A 492 -9.65 -5.86 38.05
CA GLY A 492 -11.05 -5.42 38.20
C GLY A 492 -11.25 -3.91 38.16
N THR A 493 -10.18 -3.13 38.00
CA THR A 493 -10.29 -1.66 38.03
C THR A 493 -11.12 -1.16 36.84
N PRO A 494 -11.85 -0.03 36.98
CA PRO A 494 -12.56 0.57 35.86
C PRO A 494 -11.66 0.85 34.64
N TYR A 495 -10.38 1.11 34.88
CA TYR A 495 -9.38 1.28 33.82
C TYR A 495 -9.13 -0.04 33.05
N ALA A 496 -8.84 -1.14 33.76
CA ALA A 496 -8.66 -2.45 33.15
C ALA A 496 -9.92 -2.91 32.39
N LEU A 497 -11.11 -2.66 32.96
CA LEU A 497 -12.40 -2.99 32.34
C LEU A 497 -12.63 -2.25 31.02
N ARG A 498 -12.23 -0.98 30.91
CA ARG A 498 -12.29 -0.23 29.64
C ARG A 498 -11.42 -0.86 28.56
N GLY A 499 -10.28 -1.45 28.95
CA GLY A 499 -9.42 -2.22 28.05
C GLY A 499 -10.10 -3.48 27.50
N CYS A 500 -11.19 -3.94 28.09
CA CYS A 500 -11.94 -5.09 27.59
C CYS A 500 -12.99 -4.70 26.54
N GLU A 501 -13.38 -3.43 26.42
CA GLU A 501 -14.59 -3.04 25.68
C GLU A 501 -14.40 -2.92 24.17
N GLN A 502 -13.21 -2.56 23.68
CA GLN A 502 -13.00 -2.22 22.27
C GLN A 502 -11.71 -2.80 21.69
N ASN A 503 -11.84 -3.60 20.63
CA ASN A 503 -10.75 -3.99 19.74
C ASN A 503 -10.63 -2.95 18.62
N THR A 504 -10.00 -1.81 18.93
CA THR A 504 -9.69 -0.76 17.96
C THR A 504 -8.21 -0.84 17.54
N ASP A 505 -7.87 -0.17 16.44
CA ASP A 505 -6.46 -0.08 15.99
C ASP A 505 -5.57 0.71 16.98
N GLU A 506 -6.18 1.44 17.94
CA GLU A 506 -5.51 2.22 19.00
C GLU A 506 -5.34 1.41 20.31
N PHE A 507 -5.84 0.17 20.36
CA PHE A 507 -5.75 -0.65 21.55
C PHE A 507 -4.34 -1.21 21.73
N ASP A 508 -3.68 -0.82 22.81
CA ASP A 508 -2.38 -1.35 23.24
C ASP A 508 -2.46 -1.77 24.72
N PRO A 509 -2.33 -3.08 25.03
CA PRO A 509 -2.34 -3.56 26.41
C PRO A 509 -1.02 -3.29 27.17
N GLY A 510 0.05 -2.87 26.49
CA GLY A 510 1.40 -2.68 27.03
C GLY A 510 1.87 -1.21 27.15
N PHE A 511 1.31 -0.27 26.39
CA PHE A 511 1.76 1.13 26.39
C PHE A 511 1.38 1.96 27.62
N SER A 512 0.61 1.41 28.57
CA SER A 512 0.17 2.15 29.77
C SER A 512 0.83 1.70 31.08
N LEU A 513 1.97 1.00 31.01
CA LEU A 513 2.80 0.68 32.18
C LEU A 513 4.08 1.52 32.20
N ASP A 514 3.93 2.84 32.14
CA ASP A 514 4.93 3.76 32.69
C ASP A 514 4.57 3.99 34.17
N PHE A 515 5.16 3.21 35.07
CA PHE A 515 5.20 3.48 36.51
C PHE A 515 6.62 3.86 36.94
#